data_AF-A0A1N7IZ15-F1
#
_entry.id   AF-A0A1N7IZ15-F1
#
_cell.length_a   1.000
_cell.length_b   1.000
_cell.length_c   1.000
_cell.angle_alpha   90.00
_cell.angle_beta   90.00
_cell.angle_gamma   90.00
#
_symmetry.space_group_name_H-M   'P 1'
#
loop_
_entity.id
_entity.type
_entity.pdbx_description
1 polymer ?
#
loop_
_entity_poly.entity_id
_entity_poly.type
_entity_poly.pdbx_seq_one_letter_code
_entity_poly.pdbx_strand_id
1 'polypeptide(L)'
;MKYRSLVMAVLFMGLAVFAGSMGVAAASPWDETGVAPDYDWTVEFNTELDEQSVNGNTIYVEDKDGNPIATTVELKENGEAVLVEAPEEGYRSGATYNLHVAEGISSATGRLLEKEVTMQFEIEKLPEYSEKEMAYFEEIAFGSEWGSSDIPLRKWESDPRIKVHGNPTEEDMNSLNSVIDDVNSLQESIDLKLVENNANIDVYYVPLDEFDQYVTNPKGGNWGLFYYWTGDRYVIDRSKILIATDFPDQGERSHLVREELTQTLGLTRDSETYPESMFYQHWTTTQEFLDIDEKLIQMLYDDRIDPGMNREEARSALDG
;
A
#
# COMPACT_ATOMS: atom_id res chain seq x y z
N MET A 1 -58.59 25.63 9.35
CA MET A 1 -57.64 25.38 8.25
C MET A 1 -56.38 24.82 8.91
N LYS A 2 -56.27 23.49 9.03
CA LYS A 2 -55.08 22.85 9.63
C LYS A 2 -54.01 22.82 8.55
N TYR A 3 -52.88 23.48 8.78
CA TYR A 3 -51.71 23.36 7.91
C TYR A 3 -51.34 21.87 7.79
N ARG A 4 -51.23 21.38 6.55
CA ARG A 4 -50.80 20.00 6.24
C ARG A 4 -49.28 20.02 6.22
N SER A 5 -48.62 19.61 7.30
CA SER A 5 -47.16 19.48 7.30
C SER A 5 -46.70 18.35 6.36
N LEU A 6 -45.81 18.67 5.42
CA LEU A 6 -45.11 17.70 4.58
C LEU A 6 -44.11 16.90 5.42
N VAL A 7 -43.78 15.67 5.02
CA VAL A 7 -42.59 14.96 5.55
C VAL A 7 -41.41 15.36 4.68
N MET A 8 -40.37 15.93 5.29
CA MET A 8 -39.15 16.35 4.62
C MET A 8 -37.96 15.75 5.36
N ALA A 9 -37.01 15.20 4.61
CA ALA A 9 -35.69 14.85 5.12
C ALA A 9 -34.75 16.04 4.91
N VAL A 10 -33.91 16.31 5.91
CA VAL A 10 -32.76 17.20 5.82
C VAL A 10 -31.54 16.37 6.17
N LEU A 11 -30.59 16.32 5.25
CA LEU A 11 -29.30 15.67 5.48
C LEU A 11 -28.36 16.75 6.03
N PHE A 12 -28.00 16.63 7.31
CA PHE A 12 -27.04 17.53 7.94
C PHE A 12 -25.74 16.77 8.19
N MET A 13 -24.64 17.31 7.68
CA MET A 13 -23.32 17.01 8.24
C MET A 13 -23.22 17.70 9.61
N GLY A 14 -22.89 16.94 10.65
CA GLY A 14 -22.45 17.53 11.91
C GLY A 14 -21.18 18.35 11.64
N LEU A 15 -21.27 19.68 11.75
CA LEU A 15 -20.21 20.69 11.64
C LEU A 15 -18.77 20.14 11.50
N ALA A 16 -18.35 19.84 10.26
CA ALA A 16 -16.94 19.80 9.89
C ALA A 16 -16.63 21.12 9.15
N VAL A 17 -15.75 21.94 9.74
CA VAL A 17 -15.31 23.19 9.13
C VAL A 17 -14.34 22.86 8.01
N PHE A 18 -14.70 23.05 6.74
CA PHE A 18 -13.70 23.15 5.67
C PHE A 18 -14.05 24.16 4.56
N ALA A 19 -12.99 24.79 4.07
CA ALA A 19 -13.00 25.95 3.18
C ALA A 19 -12.88 25.53 1.70
N GLY A 20 -13.95 25.82 0.95
CA GLY A 20 -14.10 26.11 -0.49
C GLY A 20 -13.13 25.55 -1.57
N SER A 21 -13.72 25.05 -2.66
CA SER A 21 -13.71 25.75 -3.96
C SER A 21 -14.89 25.29 -4.83
N MET A 22 -15.60 26.23 -5.50
CA MET A 22 -16.80 25.94 -6.29
C MET A 22 -16.45 25.54 -7.74
N GLY A 23 -16.74 24.29 -8.10
CA GLY A 23 -16.89 23.82 -9.48
C GLY A 23 -18.37 23.68 -9.83
N VAL A 24 -18.80 24.22 -10.96
CA VAL A 24 -20.21 24.21 -11.40
C VAL A 24 -20.54 22.87 -12.07
N ALA A 25 -20.99 21.91 -11.28
CA ALA A 25 -21.90 20.84 -11.69
C ALA A 25 -23.21 21.02 -10.90
N ALA A 26 -24.34 20.57 -11.44
CA ALA A 26 -25.61 20.59 -10.72
C ALA A 26 -25.61 19.48 -9.65
N ALA A 27 -24.75 19.64 -8.64
CA ALA A 27 -24.73 18.84 -7.43
C ALA A 27 -26.06 19.04 -6.67
N SER A 28 -26.54 17.97 -6.04
CA SER A 28 -27.55 18.10 -5.00
C SER A 28 -27.03 19.09 -3.96
N PRO A 29 -27.85 19.94 -3.32
CA PRO A 29 -27.35 20.88 -2.31
C PRO A 29 -26.77 20.20 -1.05
N TRP A 30 -26.73 18.87 -1.04
CA TRP A 30 -26.31 18.01 0.06
C TRP A 30 -25.06 17.18 -0.28
N ASP A 31 -24.53 17.25 -1.51
CA ASP A 31 -23.39 16.41 -1.89
C ASP A 31 -22.12 16.81 -1.11
N GLU A 32 -21.36 15.81 -0.65
CA GLU A 32 -20.18 16.00 0.22
C GLU A 32 -18.90 15.41 -0.42
N THR A 33 -17.75 15.97 -0.05
CA THR A 33 -16.44 15.50 -0.52
C THR A 33 -15.43 15.52 0.62
N GLY A 34 -14.45 14.60 0.59
CA GLY A 34 -13.44 14.51 1.64
C GLY A 34 -14.01 13.94 2.96
N VAL A 35 -14.96 13.02 2.83
CA VAL A 35 -15.60 12.36 3.97
C VAL A 35 -14.67 11.26 4.49
N ALA A 36 -14.51 11.13 5.80
CA ALA A 36 -13.69 10.08 6.39
C ALA A 36 -14.24 8.67 6.08
N PRO A 37 -13.38 7.63 5.91
CA PRO A 37 -13.84 6.27 5.62
C PRO A 37 -14.77 5.66 6.66
N ASP A 38 -14.68 6.08 7.92
CA ASP A 38 -15.48 5.59 9.05
C ASP A 38 -16.64 6.54 9.42
N TYR A 39 -17.01 7.45 8.51
CA TYR A 39 -18.00 8.47 8.81
C TYR A 39 -19.44 7.92 8.88
N ASP A 40 -20.04 8.04 10.05
CA ASP A 40 -21.46 7.75 10.25
C ASP A 40 -22.34 8.92 9.81
N TRP A 41 -23.39 8.62 9.04
CA TRP A 41 -24.36 9.62 8.60
C TRP A 41 -25.50 9.76 9.59
N THR A 42 -25.98 10.99 9.82
CA THR A 42 -27.25 11.23 10.50
C THR A 42 -28.22 11.90 9.54
N VAL A 43 -29.35 11.23 9.29
CA VAL A 43 -30.46 11.75 8.47
C VAL A 43 -31.51 12.33 9.40
N GLU A 44 -31.80 13.62 9.30
CA GLU A 44 -32.83 14.28 10.11
C GLU A 44 -34.15 14.40 9.35
N PHE A 45 -35.25 14.28 10.07
CA PHE A 45 -36.60 14.40 9.55
C PHE A 45 -37.35 15.47 10.34
N ASN A 46 -38.26 16.16 9.67
CA ASN A 46 -39.06 17.21 10.29
C ASN A 46 -40.25 16.69 11.14
N THR A 47 -40.31 15.38 11.40
CA THR A 47 -41.38 14.70 12.11
C THR A 47 -40.90 13.35 12.63
N GLU A 48 -41.53 12.86 13.70
CA GLU A 48 -41.34 11.49 14.18
C GLU A 48 -41.68 10.46 13.10
N LEU A 49 -40.83 9.43 12.97
CA LEU A 49 -40.93 8.35 12.00
C LEU A 49 -41.67 7.12 12.54
N ASP A 50 -42.24 6.35 11.63
CA ASP A 50 -42.64 4.97 11.91
C ASP A 50 -41.38 4.09 11.89
N GLU A 51 -41.04 3.51 13.04
CA GLU A 51 -39.89 2.63 13.24
C GLU A 51 -39.86 1.47 12.22
N GLN A 52 -41.03 0.94 11.82
CA GLN A 52 -41.09 -0.15 10.84
C GLN A 52 -40.69 0.29 9.42
N SER A 53 -40.80 1.60 9.14
CA SER A 53 -40.42 2.18 7.87
C SER A 53 -38.93 2.53 7.78
N VAL A 54 -38.16 2.38 8.86
CA VAL A 54 -36.71 2.61 8.91
C VAL A 54 -35.98 1.28 8.75
N ASN A 55 -35.42 1.02 7.57
CA ASN A 55 -34.69 -0.21 7.27
C ASN A 55 -33.83 -0.05 6.01
N GLY A 56 -33.02 -1.06 5.69
CA GLY A 56 -32.11 -1.08 4.53
C GLY A 56 -32.77 -1.03 3.15
N ASN A 57 -34.11 -1.00 3.02
CA ASN A 57 -34.79 -0.74 1.75
C ASN A 57 -35.25 0.72 1.60
N THR A 58 -35.31 1.46 2.70
CA THR A 58 -35.80 2.85 2.73
C THR A 58 -34.69 3.84 3.01
N ILE A 59 -33.64 3.43 3.72
CA ILE A 59 -32.40 4.19 3.87
C ILE A 59 -31.24 3.23 3.61
N TYR A 60 -30.40 3.53 2.64
CA TYR A 60 -29.30 2.66 2.23
C TYR A 60 -28.22 3.41 1.46
N VAL A 61 -27.03 2.82 1.40
CA VAL A 61 -25.89 3.34 0.63
C VAL A 61 -25.59 2.42 -0.54
N GLU A 62 -25.28 2.99 -1.69
CA GLU A 62 -24.77 2.27 -2.88
C GLU A 62 -23.45 2.86 -3.36
N ASP A 63 -22.62 2.06 -4.01
CA ASP A 63 -21.45 2.56 -4.73
C ASP A 63 -21.84 3.27 -6.05
N LYS A 64 -20.84 3.82 -6.74
CA LYS A 64 -21.03 4.47 -8.05
C LYS A 64 -21.65 3.57 -9.14
N ASP A 65 -21.55 2.25 -8.98
CA ASP A 65 -22.03 1.26 -9.94
C ASP A 65 -23.43 0.73 -9.55
N GLY A 66 -24.02 1.22 -8.45
CA GLY A 66 -25.33 0.86 -7.93
C GLY A 66 -25.33 -0.43 -7.10
N ASN A 67 -24.16 -0.89 -6.63
CA ASN A 67 -24.10 -2.04 -5.73
C ASN A 67 -24.35 -1.58 -4.30
N PRO A 68 -25.21 -2.27 -3.53
CA PRO A 68 -25.50 -1.90 -2.15
C PRO A 68 -24.28 -2.12 -1.25
N ILE A 69 -24.09 -1.18 -0.33
CA ILE A 69 -23.07 -1.22 0.72
C ILE A 69 -23.71 -1.63 2.04
N ALA A 70 -23.05 -2.52 2.77
CA ALA A 70 -23.55 -3.02 4.04
C ALA A 70 -23.38 -1.96 5.14
N THR A 71 -24.45 -1.23 5.43
CA THR A 71 -24.54 -0.24 6.51
C THR A 71 -25.61 -0.64 7.52
N THR A 72 -25.43 -0.28 8.80
CA THR A 72 -26.47 -0.42 9.81
C THR A 72 -27.31 0.84 9.87
N VAL A 73 -28.64 0.70 9.98
CA VAL A 73 -29.57 1.83 10.04
C VAL A 73 -30.35 1.76 11.34
N GLU A 74 -30.29 2.80 12.16
CA GLU A 74 -30.93 2.86 13.48
C GLU A 74 -31.73 4.16 13.66
N LEU A 75 -33.00 4.04 14.06
CA LEU A 75 -33.80 5.19 14.47
C LEU A 75 -33.34 5.67 15.86
N LYS A 76 -32.92 6.93 15.97
CA LYS A 76 -32.51 7.52 17.25
C LYS A 76 -33.70 7.68 18.20
N GLU A 77 -33.41 7.77 19.52
CA GLU A 77 -34.43 7.85 20.58
C GLU A 77 -35.44 9.00 20.42
N ASN A 78 -35.08 10.08 19.72
CA ASN A 78 -35.98 11.20 19.45
C ASN A 78 -37.06 10.89 18.40
N GLY A 79 -36.93 9.78 17.66
CA GLY A 79 -37.84 9.39 16.58
C GLY A 79 -37.75 10.25 15.32
N GLU A 80 -36.93 11.31 15.31
CA GLU A 80 -36.85 12.31 14.24
C GLU A 80 -35.52 12.25 13.48
N ALA A 81 -34.62 11.33 13.85
CA ALA A 81 -33.33 11.18 13.19
C ALA A 81 -32.94 9.70 13.05
N VAL A 82 -32.27 9.36 11.96
CA VAL A 82 -31.76 8.02 11.69
C VAL A 82 -30.24 8.07 11.60
N LEU A 83 -29.57 7.21 12.36
CA LEU A 83 -28.14 6.94 12.23
C LEU A 83 -27.93 5.90 11.13
N VAL A 84 -26.98 6.15 10.25
CA VAL A 84 -26.49 5.19 9.25
C VAL A 84 -25.01 4.98 9.54
N GLU A 85 -24.69 3.85 10.18
CA GLU A 85 -23.32 3.53 10.55
C GLU A 85 -22.53 3.11 9.31
N ALA A 86 -21.26 3.56 9.24
CA ALA A 86 -20.33 3.12 8.20
C ALA A 86 -20.16 1.58 8.25
N PRO A 87 -19.77 0.94 7.12
CA PRO A 87 -19.38 -0.47 7.14
C PRO A 87 -18.28 -0.74 8.17
N GLU A 88 -18.21 -1.95 8.72
CA GLU A 88 -17.17 -2.32 9.72
C GLU A 88 -15.75 -2.11 9.19
N GLU A 89 -15.53 -2.35 7.89
CA GLU A 89 -14.25 -2.11 7.20
C GLU A 89 -14.06 -0.65 6.74
N GLY A 90 -15.07 0.20 6.94
CA GLY A 90 -15.17 1.55 6.39
C GLY A 90 -15.53 1.59 4.90
N TYR A 91 -15.76 2.80 4.40
CA TYR A 91 -15.88 3.06 2.97
C TYR A 91 -14.50 3.05 2.29
N ARG A 92 -14.45 2.67 1.01
CA ARG A 92 -13.19 2.63 0.27
C ARG A 92 -12.66 4.05 0.03
N SER A 93 -11.40 4.28 0.42
CA SER A 93 -10.63 5.52 0.16
C SER A 93 -10.79 6.00 -1.29
N GLY A 94 -11.05 7.30 -1.49
CA GLY A 94 -11.22 7.93 -2.80
C GLY A 94 -12.42 7.46 -3.62
N ALA A 95 -13.31 6.62 -3.07
CA ALA A 95 -14.49 6.16 -3.77
C ALA A 95 -15.70 7.08 -3.54
N THR A 96 -16.62 7.06 -4.50
CA THR A 96 -17.88 7.80 -4.46
C THR A 96 -19.05 6.86 -4.16
N TYR A 97 -19.94 7.31 -3.29
CA TYR A 97 -21.13 6.59 -2.85
C TYR A 97 -22.37 7.49 -2.92
N ASN A 98 -23.54 6.87 -2.87
CA ASN A 98 -24.82 7.56 -2.79
C ASN A 98 -25.59 7.07 -1.57
N LEU A 99 -25.98 7.98 -0.67
CA LEU A 99 -26.94 7.71 0.39
C LEU A 99 -28.35 8.01 -0.13
N HIS A 100 -29.24 7.03 -0.03
CA HIS A 100 -30.62 7.10 -0.47
C HIS A 100 -31.56 7.17 0.72
N VAL A 101 -32.59 8.01 0.61
CA VAL A 101 -33.78 8.01 1.46
C VAL A 101 -34.99 7.86 0.54
N ALA A 102 -35.53 6.66 0.43
CA ALA A 102 -36.56 6.30 -0.52
C ALA A 102 -37.97 6.72 -0.05
N GLU A 103 -38.91 6.84 -1.00
CA GLU A 103 -40.30 7.23 -0.75
C GLU A 103 -41.07 6.31 0.23
N GLY A 104 -40.56 5.10 0.48
CA GLY A 104 -41.14 4.13 1.41
C GLY A 104 -41.04 4.51 2.89
N ILE A 105 -40.23 5.51 3.25
CA ILE A 105 -40.14 5.99 4.64
C ILE A 105 -41.38 6.79 5.02
N SER A 106 -41.84 6.66 6.26
CA SER A 106 -43.09 7.27 6.70
C SER A 106 -43.03 7.84 8.11
N SER A 107 -43.83 8.87 8.37
CA SER A 107 -44.02 9.41 9.72
C SER A 107 -44.81 8.44 10.61
N ALA A 108 -44.73 8.60 11.93
CA ALA A 108 -45.55 7.85 12.90
C ALA A 108 -47.07 8.01 12.68
N THR A 109 -47.49 9.01 11.89
CA THR A 109 -48.89 9.21 11.49
C THR A 109 -49.27 8.56 10.15
N GLY A 110 -48.35 7.83 9.51
CA GLY A 110 -48.53 7.12 8.25
C GLY A 110 -48.41 7.99 6.99
N ARG A 111 -47.77 9.16 7.07
CA ARG A 111 -47.47 9.98 5.88
C ARG A 111 -46.15 9.57 5.28
N LEU A 112 -46.14 9.22 4.00
CA LEU A 112 -44.92 8.91 3.24
C LEU A 112 -44.08 10.17 2.98
N LEU A 113 -42.79 9.96 2.77
CA LEU A 113 -41.89 10.96 2.22
C LEU A 113 -42.37 11.39 0.83
N GLU A 114 -42.36 12.70 0.56
CA GLU A 114 -42.95 13.22 -0.67
C GLU A 114 -42.12 12.96 -1.93
N LYS A 115 -40.81 12.86 -1.75
CA LYS A 115 -39.86 12.63 -2.82
C LYS A 115 -38.63 11.95 -2.23
N GLU A 116 -38.13 10.93 -2.93
CA GLU A 116 -36.83 10.36 -2.60
C GLU A 116 -35.73 11.43 -2.58
N VAL A 117 -34.79 11.25 -1.67
CA VAL A 117 -33.61 12.09 -1.52
C VAL A 117 -32.39 11.22 -1.76
N THR A 118 -31.49 11.71 -2.60
CA THR A 118 -30.18 11.11 -2.80
C THR A 118 -29.12 12.17 -2.55
N MET A 119 -28.08 11.77 -1.84
CA MET A 119 -26.91 12.57 -1.55
C MET A 119 -25.67 11.78 -1.92
N GLN A 120 -24.86 12.35 -2.79
CA GLN A 120 -23.60 11.77 -3.17
C GLN A 120 -22.53 12.20 -2.17
N PHE A 121 -21.65 11.28 -1.78
CA PHE A 121 -20.47 11.62 -1.01
C PHE A 121 -19.22 10.94 -1.54
N GLU A 122 -18.11 11.68 -1.55
CA GLU A 122 -16.79 11.20 -1.93
C GLU A 122 -15.91 11.06 -0.68
N ILE A 123 -15.37 9.85 -0.49
CA ILE A 123 -14.46 9.55 0.61
C ILE A 123 -13.11 10.18 0.34
N GLU A 124 -12.52 10.76 1.38
CA GLU A 124 -11.16 11.29 1.29
C GLU A 124 -10.20 10.23 0.78
N LYS A 125 -9.30 10.64 -0.12
CA LYS A 125 -8.25 9.75 -0.58
C LYS A 125 -7.17 9.70 0.48
N LEU A 126 -7.20 8.65 1.30
CA LEU A 126 -6.10 8.31 2.20
C LEU A 126 -4.92 7.78 1.41
N PRO A 127 -3.68 8.16 1.77
CA PRO A 127 -2.48 7.62 1.14
C PRO A 127 -2.36 6.12 1.43
N GLU A 128 -1.96 5.36 0.42
CA GLU A 128 -1.77 3.91 0.53
C GLU A 128 -0.61 3.54 1.46
N TYR A 129 0.43 4.38 1.48
CA TYR A 129 1.59 4.25 2.34
C TYR A 129 1.66 5.44 3.30
N SER A 130 2.07 5.18 4.54
CA SER A 130 2.35 6.24 5.51
C SER A 130 3.58 7.05 5.08
N GLU A 131 3.66 8.31 5.55
CA GLU A 131 4.84 9.16 5.33
C GLU A 131 6.14 8.52 5.82
N LYS A 132 6.07 7.69 6.86
CA LYS A 132 7.21 6.95 7.41
C LYS A 132 7.71 5.89 6.43
N GLU A 133 6.79 5.14 5.82
CA GLU A 133 7.09 4.13 4.80
C GLU A 133 7.65 4.79 3.54
N MET A 134 6.98 5.84 3.06
CA MET A 134 7.43 6.58 1.89
C MET A 134 8.82 7.19 2.08
N ALA A 135 9.06 7.86 3.21
CA ALA A 135 10.36 8.45 3.50
C ALA A 135 11.47 7.40 3.57
N TYR A 136 11.17 6.21 4.07
CA TYR A 136 12.14 5.12 4.13
C TYR A 136 12.41 4.52 2.75
N PHE A 137 11.37 4.27 1.95
CA PHE A 137 11.55 3.86 0.56
C PHE A 137 12.40 4.84 -0.22
N GLU A 138 12.15 6.14 -0.06
CA GLU A 138 12.95 7.17 -0.71
C GLU A 138 14.43 7.14 -0.28
N GLU A 139 14.69 6.93 1.01
CA GLU A 139 16.04 6.81 1.54
C GLU A 139 16.76 5.64 0.89
N ILE A 140 16.14 4.46 0.88
CA ILE A 140 16.76 3.19 0.48
C ILE A 140 16.89 3.07 -1.06
N ALA A 141 15.86 3.46 -1.82
CA ALA A 141 15.81 3.23 -3.27
C ALA A 141 16.56 4.29 -4.09
N PHE A 142 16.56 5.55 -3.64
CA PHE A 142 17.17 6.69 -4.36
C PHE A 142 18.51 7.12 -3.79
N GLY A 143 18.84 6.65 -2.58
CA GLY A 143 20.06 7.02 -1.89
C GLY A 143 21.33 6.73 -2.71
N SER A 144 22.22 7.73 -2.77
CA SER A 144 23.58 7.54 -3.25
C SER A 144 24.49 7.29 -2.05
N GLU A 145 25.22 6.18 -2.05
CA GLU A 145 26.26 5.90 -1.05
C GLU A 145 27.44 6.90 -1.12
N TRP A 146 27.59 7.63 -2.24
CA TRP A 146 28.78 8.43 -2.55
C TRP A 146 28.48 9.83 -3.11
N GLY A 147 27.35 10.45 -2.76
CA GLY A 147 27.03 11.81 -3.20
C GLY A 147 25.70 12.39 -2.70
N SER A 148 25.46 13.66 -3.01
CA SER A 148 24.27 14.43 -2.59
C SER A 148 23.14 14.44 -3.63
N SER A 149 23.24 13.66 -4.70
CA SER A 149 22.24 13.61 -5.77
C SER A 149 21.57 12.25 -5.80
N ASP A 150 20.24 12.25 -5.79
CA ASP A 150 19.41 11.06 -5.97
C ASP A 150 19.82 10.32 -7.24
N ILE A 151 19.80 8.99 -7.15
CA ILE A 151 19.95 8.12 -8.31
C ILE A 151 18.56 7.66 -8.71
N PRO A 152 18.17 7.77 -10.00
CA PRO A 152 16.89 7.24 -10.46
C PRO A 152 16.71 5.75 -10.13
N LEU A 153 15.45 5.33 -10.02
CA LEU A 153 15.11 3.95 -9.67
C LEU A 153 15.74 2.97 -10.66
N ARG A 154 16.32 1.91 -10.10
CA ARG A 154 16.91 0.81 -10.85
C ARG A 154 16.21 -0.44 -10.35
N LYS A 155 15.51 -1.13 -11.24
CA LYS A 155 14.78 -2.36 -10.92
C LYS A 155 14.82 -3.32 -12.10
N TRP A 156 14.42 -4.55 -11.87
CA TRP A 156 14.21 -5.53 -12.92
C TRP A 156 12.88 -5.26 -13.66
N GLU A 157 12.87 -5.45 -14.98
CA GLU A 157 11.63 -5.51 -15.80
C GLU A 157 11.33 -6.95 -16.28
N SER A 158 12.21 -7.90 -15.97
CA SER A 158 12.09 -9.29 -16.37
C SER A 158 12.51 -10.21 -15.24
N ASP A 159 11.86 -11.37 -15.14
CA ASP A 159 12.15 -12.44 -14.18
C ASP A 159 13.66 -12.67 -13.95
N PRO A 160 14.14 -12.37 -12.74
CA PRO A 160 15.49 -12.72 -12.35
C PRO A 160 15.66 -14.24 -12.27
N ARG A 161 16.71 -14.73 -12.91
CA ARG A 161 17.09 -16.13 -12.99
C ARG A 161 18.41 -16.29 -12.26
N ILE A 162 18.34 -16.99 -11.13
CA ILE A 162 19.41 -17.10 -10.15
C ILE A 162 20.14 -18.41 -10.37
N LYS A 163 21.46 -18.36 -10.51
CA LYS A 163 22.31 -19.55 -10.49
C LYS A 163 23.23 -19.51 -9.28
N VAL A 164 23.30 -20.64 -8.59
CA VAL A 164 24.16 -20.82 -7.42
C VAL A 164 25.46 -21.51 -7.84
N HIS A 165 26.58 -21.02 -7.32
CA HIS A 165 27.93 -21.52 -7.54
C HIS A 165 28.64 -21.77 -6.22
N GLY A 166 29.71 -22.57 -6.26
CA GLY A 166 30.50 -22.91 -5.09
C GLY A 166 29.90 -24.05 -4.29
N ASN A 167 30.04 -24.01 -2.96
CA ASN A 167 29.67 -25.11 -2.07
C ASN A 167 28.74 -24.64 -0.93
N PRO A 168 27.51 -24.18 -1.23
CA PRO A 168 26.54 -23.81 -0.19
C PRO A 168 26.19 -25.00 0.71
N THR A 169 25.83 -24.72 1.96
CA THR A 169 25.18 -25.70 2.83
C THR A 169 23.71 -25.90 2.44
N GLU A 170 23.06 -26.91 3.02
CA GLU A 170 21.60 -27.07 2.87
C GLU A 170 20.83 -25.88 3.47
N GLU A 171 21.33 -25.31 4.57
CA GLU A 171 20.71 -24.16 5.22
C GLU A 171 20.90 -22.88 4.41
N ASP A 172 22.03 -22.71 3.72
CA ASP A 172 22.23 -21.62 2.75
C ASP A 172 21.18 -21.66 1.63
N MET A 173 20.92 -22.85 1.10
CA MET A 173 19.91 -23.05 0.06
C MET A 173 18.50 -22.82 0.61
N ASN A 174 18.20 -23.22 1.85
CA ASN A 174 16.90 -22.96 2.47
C ASN A 174 16.67 -21.46 2.68
N SER A 175 17.68 -20.73 3.17
CA SER A 175 17.62 -19.28 3.32
C SER A 175 17.42 -18.60 1.96
N LEU A 176 18.18 -18.98 0.94
CA LEU A 176 18.02 -18.41 -0.41
C LEU A 176 16.61 -18.64 -0.97
N ASN A 177 16.08 -19.86 -0.87
CA ASN A 177 14.72 -20.17 -1.34
C ASN A 177 13.67 -19.37 -0.55
N SER A 178 13.83 -19.23 0.77
CA SER A 178 12.91 -18.42 1.58
C SER A 178 12.89 -16.97 1.13
N VAL A 179 14.03 -16.37 0.80
CA VAL A 179 14.07 -14.97 0.32
C VAL A 179 13.39 -14.85 -1.05
N ILE A 180 13.61 -15.82 -1.94
CA ILE A 180 12.94 -15.89 -3.24
C ILE A 180 11.42 -15.96 -3.06
N ASP A 181 10.94 -16.87 -2.21
CA ASP A 181 9.51 -17.06 -1.94
C ASP A 181 8.88 -15.81 -1.32
N ASP A 182 9.56 -15.18 -0.35
CA ASP A 182 9.08 -13.95 0.29
C ASP A 182 8.95 -12.83 -0.76
N VAL A 183 9.99 -12.56 -1.55
CA VAL A 183 9.95 -11.52 -2.61
C VAL A 183 8.87 -11.81 -3.64
N ASN A 184 8.72 -13.05 -4.08
CA ASN A 184 7.68 -13.42 -5.05
C ASN A 184 6.27 -13.33 -4.47
N SER A 185 6.10 -13.48 -3.15
CA SER A 185 4.79 -13.36 -2.49
C SER A 185 4.35 -11.92 -2.26
N LEU A 186 5.31 -10.98 -2.21
CA LEU A 186 5.08 -9.58 -1.88
C LEU A 186 4.66 -8.72 -3.09
N GLN A 187 4.88 -9.20 -4.31
CA GLN A 187 4.64 -8.44 -5.55
C GLN A 187 4.35 -9.37 -6.73
N GLU A 188 3.76 -8.83 -7.80
CA GLU A 188 3.39 -9.62 -9.00
C GLU A 188 4.16 -9.22 -10.28
N SER A 189 5.10 -8.26 -10.18
CA SER A 189 5.83 -7.69 -11.32
C SER A 189 6.95 -8.60 -11.84
N ILE A 190 7.59 -9.39 -10.96
CA ILE A 190 8.69 -10.29 -11.31
C ILE A 190 8.55 -11.65 -10.61
N ASP A 191 9.09 -12.69 -11.25
CA ASP A 191 9.21 -14.04 -10.69
C ASP A 191 10.68 -14.47 -10.59
N LEU A 192 11.25 -14.41 -9.37
CA LEU A 192 12.59 -14.91 -9.08
C LEU A 192 12.60 -16.43 -9.12
N LYS A 193 13.58 -17.03 -9.81
CA LYS A 193 13.69 -18.48 -9.91
C LYS A 193 15.13 -18.98 -9.97
N LEU A 194 15.37 -20.14 -9.36
CA LEU A 194 16.62 -20.87 -9.51
C LEU A 194 16.71 -21.53 -10.90
N VAL A 195 17.87 -21.42 -11.54
CA VAL A 195 18.15 -22.01 -12.86
C VAL A 195 19.56 -22.61 -12.94
N GLU A 196 19.70 -23.64 -13.77
CA GLU A 196 21.01 -24.24 -14.07
C GLU A 196 21.80 -23.47 -15.14
N ASN A 197 21.10 -22.80 -16.05
CA ASN A 197 21.66 -22.12 -17.22
C ASN A 197 20.90 -20.82 -17.53
N ASN A 198 21.55 -19.89 -18.24
CA ASN A 198 20.99 -18.60 -18.64
C ASN A 198 20.58 -17.69 -17.47
N ALA A 199 21.31 -17.77 -16.35
CA ALA A 199 21.12 -16.86 -15.23
C ALA A 199 21.50 -15.43 -15.60
N ASN A 200 20.85 -14.48 -14.93
CA ASN A 200 21.24 -13.08 -14.88
C ASN A 200 21.56 -12.64 -13.44
N ILE A 201 21.33 -13.48 -12.43
CA ILE A 201 21.90 -13.33 -11.09
C ILE A 201 22.81 -14.54 -10.81
N ASP A 202 24.08 -14.30 -10.51
CA ASP A 202 24.99 -15.35 -10.04
C ASP A 202 25.26 -15.17 -8.54
N VAL A 203 24.97 -16.21 -7.75
CA VAL A 203 25.24 -16.26 -6.30
C VAL A 203 26.42 -17.21 -6.06
N TYR A 204 27.50 -16.71 -5.47
CA TYR A 204 28.73 -17.47 -5.20
C TYR A 204 28.87 -17.71 -3.70
N TYR A 205 28.83 -18.97 -3.28
CA TYR A 205 29.20 -19.40 -1.93
C TYR A 205 30.63 -19.94 -1.94
N VAL A 206 31.59 -19.08 -1.62
CA VAL A 206 33.03 -19.35 -1.73
C VAL A 206 33.79 -18.80 -0.51
N PRO A 207 35.00 -19.30 -0.19
CA PRO A 207 35.83 -18.70 0.85
C PRO A 207 36.10 -17.21 0.60
N LEU A 208 36.20 -16.42 1.68
CA LEU A 208 36.37 -14.97 1.61
C LEU A 208 37.60 -14.55 0.80
N ASP A 209 38.69 -15.32 0.87
CA ASP A 209 39.93 -15.05 0.14
C ASP A 209 39.86 -15.38 -1.36
N GLU A 210 38.75 -15.94 -1.84
CA GLU A 210 38.48 -16.22 -3.26
C GLU A 210 37.57 -15.16 -3.93
N PHE A 211 37.07 -14.17 -3.19
CA PHE A 211 36.14 -13.16 -3.74
C PHE A 211 36.71 -12.42 -4.95
N ASP A 212 38.02 -12.16 -4.96
CA ASP A 212 38.71 -11.43 -6.03
C ASP A 212 38.78 -12.20 -7.37
N GLN A 213 38.48 -13.50 -7.35
CA GLN A 213 38.35 -14.32 -8.56
C GLN A 213 37.05 -14.02 -9.31
N TYR A 214 36.02 -13.53 -8.61
CA TYR A 214 34.67 -13.36 -9.15
C TYR A 214 34.27 -11.89 -9.33
N VAL A 215 34.86 -10.97 -8.56
CA VAL A 215 34.64 -9.51 -8.66
C VAL A 215 35.95 -8.73 -8.59
N THR A 216 35.93 -7.52 -9.15
CA THR A 216 37.12 -6.64 -9.13
C THR A 216 37.18 -5.84 -7.84
N ASN A 217 38.31 -5.92 -7.12
CA ASN A 217 38.57 -5.16 -5.90
C ASN A 217 37.46 -5.30 -4.82
N PRO A 218 37.17 -6.53 -4.36
CA PRO A 218 36.21 -6.73 -3.27
C PRO A 218 36.62 -5.91 -2.05
N LYS A 219 35.64 -5.31 -1.37
CA LYS A 219 35.90 -4.53 -0.16
C LYS A 219 36.38 -5.47 0.95
N GLY A 220 37.66 -5.38 1.30
CA GLY A 220 38.26 -6.27 2.30
C GLY A 220 37.54 -6.18 3.65
N GLY A 221 37.21 -7.34 4.22
CA GLY A 221 36.50 -7.47 5.50
C GLY A 221 34.98 -7.58 5.40
N ASN A 222 34.39 -7.42 4.22
CA ASN A 222 32.98 -7.69 3.97
C ASN A 222 32.76 -9.18 3.73
N TRP A 223 31.80 -9.79 4.43
CA TRP A 223 31.48 -11.22 4.30
C TRP A 223 30.37 -11.52 3.27
N GLY A 224 29.57 -10.50 2.94
CA GLY A 224 28.65 -10.47 1.81
C GLY A 224 29.02 -9.32 0.87
N LEU A 225 28.77 -9.50 -0.42
CA LEU A 225 28.83 -8.42 -1.41
C LEU A 225 27.79 -8.63 -2.50
N PHE A 226 27.06 -7.57 -2.83
CA PHE A 226 26.24 -7.50 -4.01
C PHE A 226 26.84 -6.55 -5.05
N TYR A 227 26.55 -6.87 -6.31
CA TYR A 227 26.78 -6.02 -7.46
C TYR A 227 25.61 -6.19 -8.40
N TYR A 228 25.13 -5.10 -8.99
CA TYR A 228 24.27 -5.18 -10.16
C TYR A 228 24.73 -4.18 -11.21
N TRP A 229 24.32 -4.43 -12.44
CA TRP A 229 24.56 -3.54 -13.56
C TRP A 229 23.25 -3.25 -14.24
N THR A 230 23.14 -2.00 -14.67
CA THR A 230 22.00 -1.56 -15.45
C THR A 230 22.36 -1.45 -16.91
N GLY A 231 21.40 -1.82 -17.76
CA GLY A 231 21.42 -1.59 -19.18
C GLY A 231 20.81 -0.23 -19.52
N ASP A 232 20.10 -0.19 -20.64
CA ASP A 232 19.35 0.99 -21.06
C ASP A 232 18.26 1.33 -20.03
N ARG A 233 18.00 2.64 -19.84
CA ARG A 233 16.89 3.15 -19.02
C ARG A 233 16.87 2.64 -17.56
N TYR A 234 18.03 2.43 -16.96
CA TYR A 234 18.15 2.03 -15.54
C TYR A 234 17.59 0.64 -15.22
N VAL A 235 17.27 -0.17 -16.23
CA VAL A 235 16.82 -1.56 -16.05
C VAL A 235 18.01 -2.43 -15.62
N ILE A 236 17.86 -3.18 -14.53
CA ILE A 236 18.87 -4.14 -14.10
C ILE A 236 18.91 -5.30 -15.09
N ASP A 237 20.09 -5.63 -15.62
CA ASP A 237 20.27 -6.71 -16.59
C ASP A 237 21.10 -7.89 -16.07
N ARG A 238 21.92 -7.66 -15.04
CA ARG A 238 22.72 -8.70 -14.39
C ARG A 238 23.11 -8.30 -12.96
N SER A 239 23.29 -9.29 -12.10
CA SER A 239 23.79 -9.13 -10.74
C SER A 239 24.74 -10.25 -10.32
N LYS A 240 25.57 -9.97 -9.33
CA LYS A 240 26.39 -10.95 -8.62
C LYS A 240 26.20 -10.77 -7.13
N ILE A 241 26.12 -11.88 -6.42
CA ILE A 241 26.12 -11.94 -4.96
C ILE A 241 27.26 -12.86 -4.54
N LEU A 242 28.07 -12.46 -3.58
CA LEU A 242 29.17 -13.25 -3.03
C LEU A 242 28.95 -13.39 -1.55
N ILE A 243 29.00 -14.63 -1.06
CA ILE A 243 28.75 -14.99 0.32
C ILE A 243 29.93 -15.83 0.81
N ALA A 244 30.59 -15.38 1.86
CA ALA A 244 31.76 -16.05 2.43
C ALA A 244 31.34 -17.33 3.18
N THR A 245 31.99 -18.45 2.89
CA THR A 245 31.65 -19.76 3.48
C THR A 245 32.47 -20.14 4.70
N ASP A 246 33.63 -19.54 4.89
CA ASP A 246 34.60 -19.85 5.96
C ASP A 246 34.39 -18.99 7.22
N PHE A 247 33.79 -17.81 7.07
CA PHE A 247 33.24 -16.95 8.11
C PHE A 247 32.21 -16.04 7.43
N PRO A 248 31.06 -15.68 8.03
CA PRO A 248 30.62 -15.85 9.42
C PRO A 248 29.97 -17.20 9.73
N ASP A 249 29.34 -17.34 10.90
CA ASP A 249 28.54 -18.53 11.21
C ASP A 249 27.30 -18.65 10.29
N GLN A 250 26.57 -19.76 10.39
CA GLN A 250 25.46 -20.05 9.50
C GLN A 250 24.29 -19.06 9.63
N GLY A 251 23.95 -18.59 10.83
CA GLY A 251 22.84 -17.67 11.02
C GLY A 251 23.17 -16.28 10.46
N GLU A 252 24.40 -15.85 10.67
CA GLU A 252 24.98 -14.65 10.08
C GLU A 252 25.02 -14.71 8.54
N ARG A 253 25.39 -15.88 7.99
CA ARG A 253 25.37 -16.08 6.54
C ARG A 253 23.97 -16.08 5.94
N SER A 254 22.99 -16.63 6.66
CA SER A 254 21.58 -16.57 6.28
C SER A 254 21.04 -15.14 6.23
N HIS A 255 21.46 -14.28 7.18
CA HIS A 255 21.17 -12.84 7.15
C HIS A 255 21.75 -12.18 5.90
N LEU A 256 23.05 -12.40 5.62
CA LEU A 256 23.72 -11.85 4.44
C LEU A 256 23.01 -12.25 3.14
N VAL A 257 22.62 -13.51 2.96
CA VAL A 257 21.94 -13.94 1.73
C VAL A 257 20.65 -13.13 1.49
N ARG A 258 19.88 -12.86 2.55
CA ARG A 258 18.64 -12.07 2.47
C ARG A 258 18.92 -10.61 2.14
N GLU A 259 19.85 -9.98 2.84
CA GLU A 259 20.28 -8.61 2.61
C GLU A 259 20.75 -8.41 1.16
N GLU A 260 21.73 -9.21 0.74
CA GLU A 260 22.41 -9.06 -0.54
C GLU A 260 21.44 -9.33 -1.71
N LEU A 261 20.58 -10.34 -1.62
CA LEU A 261 19.57 -10.60 -2.66
C LEU A 261 18.56 -9.46 -2.74
N THR A 262 18.08 -8.95 -1.60
CA THR A 262 17.13 -7.83 -1.55
C THR A 262 17.75 -6.56 -2.16
N GLN A 263 19.02 -6.28 -1.85
CA GLN A 263 19.73 -5.14 -2.43
C GLN A 263 19.88 -5.24 -3.96
N THR A 264 20.07 -6.45 -4.52
CA THR A 264 20.10 -6.64 -5.98
C THR A 264 18.76 -6.41 -6.68
N LEU A 265 17.66 -6.25 -5.95
CA LEU A 265 16.38 -5.87 -6.53
C LEU A 265 16.33 -4.40 -6.96
N GLY A 266 17.19 -3.54 -6.39
CA GLY A 266 17.15 -2.09 -6.58
C GLY A 266 17.12 -1.26 -5.29
N LEU A 267 17.10 -1.90 -4.12
CA LEU A 267 17.02 -1.28 -2.80
C LEU A 267 18.40 -1.25 -2.13
N THR A 268 19.25 -0.28 -2.49
CA THR A 268 20.70 -0.50 -2.43
C THR A 268 21.41 0.20 -1.28
N ARG A 269 20.71 1.04 -0.53
CA ARG A 269 21.33 1.86 0.50
C ARG A 269 21.04 1.30 1.88
N ASP A 270 22.04 1.32 2.74
CA ASP A 270 21.88 1.03 4.17
C ASP A 270 21.43 2.28 4.95
N SER A 271 20.81 2.05 6.10
CA SER A 271 20.21 3.06 6.96
C SER A 271 20.43 2.79 8.45
N GLU A 272 20.42 3.84 9.27
CA GLU A 272 20.40 3.73 10.74
C GLU A 272 18.99 3.77 11.33
N THR A 273 17.96 3.94 10.50
CA THR A 273 16.63 4.34 10.95
C THR A 273 15.87 3.22 11.68
N TYR A 274 15.96 1.97 11.21
CA TYR A 274 15.28 0.81 11.80
C TYR A 274 16.28 -0.29 12.13
N PRO A 275 16.64 -0.50 13.41
CA PRO A 275 17.67 -1.47 13.81
C PRO A 275 17.39 -2.94 13.50
N GLU A 276 16.13 -3.28 13.22
CA GLU A 276 15.70 -4.64 12.90
C GLU A 276 15.43 -4.82 11.39
N SER A 277 15.57 -3.75 10.58
CA SER A 277 15.36 -3.80 9.14
C SER A 277 16.50 -4.51 8.43
N MET A 278 16.17 -5.15 7.30
CA MET A 278 17.15 -5.75 6.40
C MET A 278 18.14 -4.74 5.79
N PHE A 279 17.81 -3.44 5.78
CA PHE A 279 18.70 -2.39 5.30
C PHE A 279 19.43 -1.66 6.43
N TYR A 280 19.51 -2.25 7.63
CA TYR A 280 20.19 -1.60 8.74
C TYR A 280 21.72 -1.68 8.58
N GLN A 281 22.40 -0.53 8.65
CA GLN A 281 23.84 -0.46 8.36
C GLN A 281 24.75 -1.19 9.38
N HIS A 282 24.22 -1.56 10.55
CA HIS A 282 25.00 -2.23 11.57
C HIS A 282 24.64 -3.72 11.61
N TRP A 283 25.59 -4.52 12.05
CA TRP A 283 25.45 -5.97 12.10
C TRP A 283 24.20 -6.42 12.85
N THR A 284 23.38 -7.24 12.18
CA THR A 284 22.24 -7.93 12.77
C THR A 284 22.25 -9.42 12.39
N THR A 285 21.30 -10.17 12.93
CA THR A 285 21.05 -11.56 12.55
C THR A 285 19.57 -11.79 12.22
N THR A 286 18.86 -10.75 11.78
CA THR A 286 17.45 -10.91 11.38
C THR A 286 17.36 -11.78 10.14
N GLN A 287 16.40 -12.69 10.11
CA GLN A 287 16.20 -13.64 9.00
C GLN A 287 14.83 -13.50 8.35
N GLU A 288 14.05 -12.51 8.80
CA GLU A 288 12.71 -12.20 8.30
C GLU A 288 12.68 -10.73 7.87
N PHE A 289 11.82 -10.41 6.90
CA PHE A 289 11.53 -9.01 6.61
C PHE A 289 10.68 -8.43 7.73
N LEU A 290 10.97 -7.18 8.10
CA LEU A 290 9.98 -6.41 8.84
C LEU A 290 8.87 -5.95 7.90
N ASP A 291 7.69 -5.64 8.44
CA ASP A 291 6.59 -5.01 7.69
C ASP A 291 7.07 -3.83 6.82
N ILE A 292 8.00 -3.02 7.34
CA ILE A 292 8.58 -1.89 6.62
C ILE A 292 9.42 -2.33 5.41
N ASP A 293 10.20 -3.41 5.52
CA ASP A 293 11.01 -3.94 4.41
C ASP A 293 10.12 -4.52 3.31
N GLU A 294 9.05 -5.20 3.72
CA GLU A 294 8.02 -5.69 2.80
C GLU A 294 7.37 -4.55 2.01
N LYS A 295 7.05 -3.43 2.68
CA LYS A 295 6.52 -2.23 2.02
C LYS A 295 7.46 -1.66 0.97
N LEU A 296 8.76 -1.69 1.22
CA LEU A 296 9.77 -1.20 0.27
C LEU A 296 9.81 -2.05 -1.00
N ILE A 297 9.69 -3.37 -0.87
CA ILE A 297 9.62 -4.29 -2.01
C ILE A 297 8.31 -4.08 -2.78
N GLN A 298 7.19 -3.96 -2.06
CA GLN A 298 5.87 -3.65 -2.64
C GLN A 298 5.93 -2.33 -3.45
N MET A 299 6.45 -1.25 -2.86
CA MET A 299 6.59 0.05 -3.54
C MET A 299 7.50 -0.04 -4.77
N LEU A 300 8.64 -0.74 -4.68
CA LEU A 300 9.56 -0.84 -5.82
C LEU A 300 8.94 -1.57 -7.03
N TYR A 301 8.10 -2.58 -6.77
CA TYR A 301 7.49 -3.43 -7.79
C TYR A 301 5.99 -3.18 -8.02
N ASP A 302 5.49 -2.06 -7.51
CA ASP A 302 4.18 -1.51 -7.86
C ASP A 302 4.09 -1.24 -9.38
N ASP A 303 2.92 -1.44 -9.97
CA ASP A 303 2.69 -1.31 -11.41
C ASP A 303 2.77 0.14 -11.91
N ARG A 304 2.70 1.11 -10.99
CA ARG A 304 2.88 2.54 -11.25
C ARG A 304 4.36 2.95 -11.23
N ILE A 305 5.27 2.06 -10.84
CA ILE A 305 6.70 2.37 -10.66
C ILE A 305 7.56 1.78 -11.78
N ASP A 306 8.15 2.68 -12.58
CA ASP A 306 9.03 2.34 -13.70
C ASP A 306 10.52 2.57 -13.38
N PRO A 307 11.44 1.80 -14.00
CA PRO A 307 12.86 2.12 -14.00
C PRO A 307 13.13 3.54 -14.51
N GLY A 308 14.05 4.24 -13.85
CA GLY A 308 14.46 5.59 -14.24
C GLY A 308 13.58 6.72 -13.69
N MET A 309 12.48 6.42 -12.99
CA MET A 309 11.76 7.43 -12.23
C MET A 309 12.68 8.07 -11.19
N ASN A 310 12.56 9.38 -11.02
CA ASN A 310 13.17 10.11 -9.91
C ASN A 310 12.25 10.06 -8.67
N ARG A 311 12.75 10.56 -7.53
CA ARG A 311 12.05 10.52 -6.24
C ARG A 311 10.66 11.15 -6.29
N GLU A 312 10.53 12.32 -6.92
CA GLU A 312 9.27 13.06 -7.01
C GLU A 312 8.26 12.32 -7.91
N GLU A 313 8.73 11.76 -9.03
CA GLU A 313 7.90 10.95 -9.93
C GLU A 313 7.36 9.70 -9.21
N ALA A 314 8.23 8.98 -8.50
CA ALA A 314 7.83 7.77 -7.77
C ALA A 314 6.87 8.07 -6.61
N ARG A 315 7.14 9.10 -5.79
CA ARG A 315 6.21 9.51 -4.73
C ARG A 315 4.86 9.88 -5.31
N SER A 316 4.83 10.73 -6.34
CA SER A 316 3.57 11.15 -6.95
C SER A 316 2.78 9.97 -7.54
N ALA A 317 3.46 8.96 -8.07
CA ALA A 317 2.81 7.76 -8.59
C ALA A 317 2.18 6.92 -7.46
N LEU A 318 2.88 6.76 -6.34
CA LEU A 318 2.41 5.97 -5.20
C LEU A 318 1.33 6.67 -4.36
N ASP A 319 1.37 8.00 -4.25
CA ASP A 319 0.31 8.79 -3.60
C ASP A 319 -0.98 8.84 -4.45
N GLY A 320 -0.82 8.74 -5.78
CA GLY A 320 -1.89 8.59 -6.77
C GLY A 320 -2.58 9.88 -7.18
#